data_AF-A0A7S1IE87-F1
#
_entry.id   AF-A0A7S1IE87-F1
#
_cell.length_a   1.000
_cell.length_b   1.000
_cell.length_c   1.000
_cell.angle_alpha   90.00
_cell.angle_beta   90.00
_cell.angle_gamma   90.00
#
_symmetry.space_group_name_H-M   'P 1'
#
loop_
_entity.id
_entity.type
_entity.pdbx_description
1 polymer ?
#
loop_
_entity_poly.entity_id
_entity_poly.type
_entity_poly.pdbx_seq_one_letter_code
_entity_poly.pdbx_strand_id
1 'polypeptide(L)'
;PDRAPSAPPDRNPSALSRPRTAAGARSVPVPAAHRPASDRPHTKTTAEWLEILSSEEFRVLRQKGTEAPYRGEFTKFYPPSGHFVCKGCASPLYSAAAKFDSGCGWPAFDKCYSGAVRVKVDVSHGMRRG
;
A
#
# COMPACT_ATOMS: atom_id res chain seq x y z
N PRO A 1 -52.03 0.07 53.47
CA PRO A 1 -51.60 1.46 53.24
C PRO A 1 -50.07 1.54 53.11
N ASP A 2 -49.43 1.81 51.99
CA ASP A 2 -49.76 2.04 50.58
C ASP A 2 -48.44 1.69 49.86
N ARG A 3 -48.44 0.65 49.04
CA ARG A 3 -48.37 0.70 47.56
C ARG A 3 -47.06 1.32 47.00
N ALA A 4 -46.25 0.41 46.44
CA ALA A 4 -45.06 0.52 45.59
C ALA A 4 -45.20 1.54 44.40
N PRO A 5 -44.19 1.88 43.54
CA PRO A 5 -43.18 0.93 43.02
C PRO A 5 -41.79 1.44 42.51
N SER A 6 -40.90 0.47 42.33
CA SER A 6 -40.00 0.19 41.19
C SER A 6 -39.38 1.32 40.35
N ALA A 7 -38.05 1.29 40.20
CA ALA A 7 -37.36 1.47 38.92
C ALA A 7 -35.90 0.95 38.96
N PRO A 8 -35.53 -0.04 38.13
CA PRO A 8 -34.18 -0.21 37.57
C PRO A 8 -34.19 0.22 36.08
N PRO A 9 -33.11 -0.07 35.35
CA PRO A 9 -31.90 0.73 35.10
C PRO A 9 -32.04 1.66 33.88
N ASP A 10 -31.39 2.82 33.89
CA ASP A 10 -31.20 3.60 32.67
C ASP A 10 -30.15 2.93 31.76
N ARG A 11 -30.65 2.00 30.93
CA ARG A 11 -30.15 1.84 29.57
C ARG A 11 -30.21 3.21 28.90
N ASN A 12 -29.15 3.58 28.19
CA ASN A 12 -29.24 4.57 27.14
C ASN A 12 -29.30 3.84 25.78
N PRO A 13 -30.48 3.71 25.15
CA PRO A 13 -30.61 3.22 23.78
C PRO A 13 -31.19 4.33 22.91
N SER A 14 -30.36 5.11 22.26
CA SER A 14 -30.71 5.79 21.01
C SER A 14 -29.44 6.34 20.39
N ALA A 15 -29.04 5.73 19.28
CA ALA A 15 -29.17 6.35 17.97
C ALA A 15 -28.12 7.46 17.83
N LEU A 16 -27.14 7.31 16.96
CA LEU A 16 -27.42 7.37 15.53
C LEU A 16 -26.45 6.50 14.75
N SER A 17 -27.05 5.63 13.94
CA SER A 17 -26.46 5.05 12.74
C SER A 17 -25.58 6.08 12.03
N ARG A 18 -24.26 5.85 12.01
CA ARG A 18 -23.40 6.59 11.10
C ARG A 18 -23.77 6.11 9.70
N PRO A 19 -24.15 7.01 8.77
CA PRO A 19 -24.39 6.59 7.40
C PRO A 19 -23.11 5.95 6.87
N ARG A 20 -23.23 4.75 6.27
CA ARG A 20 -22.23 4.26 5.32
C ARG A 20 -22.30 5.19 4.12
N THR A 21 -21.69 6.37 4.25
CA THR A 21 -21.37 7.18 3.07
C THR A 21 -20.38 6.35 2.29
N ALA A 22 -20.81 5.91 1.11
CA ALA A 22 -19.93 5.52 0.05
C ALA A 22 -18.99 6.71 -0.19
N ALA A 23 -17.83 6.69 0.47
CA ALA A 23 -16.75 7.59 0.18
C ALA A 23 -16.27 7.19 -1.20
N GLY A 24 -16.86 7.87 -2.20
CA GLY A 24 -16.43 7.83 -3.57
C GLY A 24 -14.92 7.90 -3.61
N ALA A 25 -14.33 7.08 -4.49
CA ALA A 25 -12.91 7.01 -4.73
C ALA A 25 -12.38 8.42 -5.03
N ARG A 26 -11.98 9.16 -3.98
CA ARG A 26 -11.20 10.37 -4.11
C ARG A 26 -9.83 9.90 -4.55
N SER A 27 -9.64 9.83 -5.87
CA SER A 27 -8.35 9.68 -6.50
C SER A 27 -7.43 10.73 -5.89
N VAL A 28 -6.52 10.31 -5.00
CA VAL A 28 -5.51 11.22 -4.46
C VAL A 28 -4.65 11.63 -5.64
N PRO A 29 -4.65 12.92 -6.05
CA PRO A 29 -3.85 13.35 -7.18
C PRO A 29 -2.39 13.05 -6.89
N VAL A 30 -1.76 12.35 -7.81
CA VAL A 30 -0.32 12.05 -7.75
C VAL A 30 0.42 13.38 -7.80
N PRO A 31 1.38 13.67 -6.90
CA PRO A 31 2.27 14.80 -7.13
C PRO A 31 2.98 14.55 -8.46
N ALA A 32 2.77 15.45 -9.42
CA ALA A 32 3.21 15.29 -10.79
C ALA A 32 4.74 15.33 -10.87
N ALA A 33 5.38 14.17 -10.76
CA ALA A 33 6.76 13.97 -11.16
C ALA A 33 6.80 13.91 -12.70
N HIS A 34 6.67 15.05 -13.37
CA HIS A 34 6.90 15.16 -14.80
C HIS A 34 8.41 15.05 -15.05
N ARG A 35 8.90 13.81 -15.20
CA ARG A 35 10.33 13.52 -15.38
C ARG A 35 10.67 13.45 -16.88
N PRO A 36 11.75 14.09 -17.34
CA PRO A 36 12.13 14.08 -18.76
C PRO A 36 12.43 12.66 -19.27
N ALA A 37 12.17 12.43 -20.55
CA ALA A 37 12.29 11.13 -21.23
C ALA A 37 13.65 10.42 -21.07
N SER A 38 14.72 11.19 -20.84
CA SER A 38 16.09 10.68 -20.67
C SER A 38 16.34 9.98 -19.32
N ASP A 39 15.42 10.13 -18.37
CA ASP A 39 15.54 9.62 -17.00
C ASP A 39 14.59 8.42 -16.73
N ARG A 40 14.16 7.77 -17.82
CA ARG A 40 13.34 6.57 -17.74
C ARG A 40 14.20 5.41 -17.24
N PRO A 41 13.72 4.61 -16.27
CA PRO A 41 14.48 3.47 -15.72
C PRO A 41 14.76 2.37 -16.77
N HIS A 42 14.20 2.47 -17.97
CA HIS A 42 14.38 1.51 -19.04
C HIS A 42 15.62 1.78 -19.92
N THR A 43 16.28 2.93 -19.75
CA THR A 43 17.44 3.32 -20.57
C THR A 43 18.78 2.87 -19.97
N LYS A 44 18.81 2.54 -18.67
CA LYS A 44 20.02 2.08 -17.97
C LYS A 44 20.34 0.62 -18.28
N THR A 45 21.63 0.33 -18.45
CA THR A 45 22.20 -1.00 -18.63
C THR A 45 22.18 -1.82 -17.34
N THR A 46 22.39 -3.13 -17.46
CA THR A 46 22.48 -4.02 -16.30
C THR A 46 23.63 -3.64 -15.36
N ALA A 47 24.78 -3.23 -15.90
CA ALA A 47 25.94 -2.83 -15.10
C ALA A 47 25.63 -1.61 -14.24
N GLU A 48 25.06 -0.56 -14.83
CA GLU A 48 24.66 0.66 -14.09
C GLU A 48 23.63 0.33 -13.00
N TRP A 49 22.72 -0.60 -13.24
CA TRP A 49 21.76 -1.01 -12.21
C TRP A 49 22.40 -1.76 -11.04
N LEU A 50 23.42 -2.58 -11.29
CA LEU A 50 24.16 -3.29 -10.24
C LEU A 50 25.03 -2.33 -9.40
N GLU A 51 25.37 -1.16 -9.92
CA GLU A 51 26.04 -0.10 -9.16
C GLU A 51 25.08 0.70 -8.26
N ILE A 52 23.82 0.88 -8.71
CA ILE A 52 22.82 1.68 -8.00
C ILE A 52 22.02 0.85 -6.98
N LEU A 53 21.74 -0.41 -7.30
CA LEU A 53 20.91 -1.30 -6.51
C LEU A 53 21.76 -2.36 -5.83
N SER A 54 21.39 -2.72 -4.61
CA SER A 54 21.91 -3.94 -4.00
C SER A 54 21.51 -5.17 -4.82
N SER A 55 22.26 -6.27 -4.66
CA SER A 55 21.99 -7.53 -5.35
C SER A 55 20.54 -8.04 -5.14
N GLU A 56 19.99 -7.85 -3.94
CA GLU A 56 18.61 -8.25 -3.64
C GLU A 56 17.58 -7.33 -4.31
N GLU A 57 17.77 -6.00 -4.24
CA GLU A 57 16.90 -5.04 -4.94
C GLU A 57 16.93 -5.27 -6.45
N PHE A 58 18.10 -5.56 -7.02
CA PHE A 58 18.24 -5.90 -8.44
C PHE A 58 17.47 -7.18 -8.79
N ARG A 59 17.61 -8.23 -7.99
CA ARG A 59 16.89 -9.50 -8.17
C ARG A 59 15.37 -9.29 -8.15
N VAL A 60 14.86 -8.51 -7.21
CA VAL A 60 13.42 -8.23 -7.10
C VAL A 60 12.94 -7.32 -8.24
N LEU A 61 13.57 -6.17 -8.45
CA LEU A 61 13.09 -5.15 -9.40
C LEU A 61 13.33 -5.49 -10.87
N ARG A 62 14.40 -6.22 -11.19
CA ARG A 62 14.82 -6.48 -12.59
C ARG A 62 14.67 -7.94 -12.99
N GLN A 63 14.89 -8.88 -12.07
CA GLN A 63 14.77 -10.32 -12.36
C GLN A 63 13.43 -10.92 -11.92
N LYS A 64 12.46 -10.10 -11.47
CA LYS A 64 11.14 -10.53 -10.97
C LYS A 64 11.23 -11.53 -9.82
N GLY A 65 12.27 -11.43 -9.01
CA GLY A 65 12.41 -12.20 -7.79
C GLY A 65 11.44 -11.73 -6.70
N THR A 66 11.36 -12.50 -5.63
CA THR A 66 10.62 -12.17 -4.40
C THR A 66 11.56 -12.31 -3.21
N GLU A 67 11.64 -11.29 -2.37
CA GLU A 67 12.41 -11.33 -1.12
C GLU A 67 11.82 -12.38 -0.15
N ALA A 68 12.61 -12.84 0.80
CA ALA A 68 12.08 -13.77 1.81
C ALA A 68 11.07 -13.05 2.73
N PRO A 69 10.02 -13.73 3.18
CA PRO A 69 9.00 -13.12 4.04
C PRO A 69 9.63 -12.60 5.34
N TYR A 70 9.09 -11.49 5.83
CA TYR A 70 9.47 -10.81 7.07
C TYR A 70 10.87 -10.20 7.10
N ARG A 71 11.62 -10.22 5.98
CA ARG A 71 12.97 -9.64 5.91
C ARG A 71 13.02 -8.20 5.42
N GLY A 72 12.05 -7.79 4.58
CA GLY A 72 12.06 -6.46 3.98
C GLY A 72 11.94 -5.35 5.03
N GLU A 73 12.76 -4.30 4.91
CA GLU A 73 12.81 -3.13 5.79
C GLU A 73 11.42 -2.50 5.98
N PHE A 74 10.63 -2.43 4.90
CA PHE A 74 9.32 -1.79 4.92
C PHE A 74 8.19 -2.69 5.44
N THR A 75 8.46 -3.95 5.78
CA THR A 75 7.42 -4.88 6.24
C THR A 75 6.76 -4.36 7.51
N LYS A 76 7.55 -4.04 8.54
CA LYS A 76 7.08 -3.53 9.84
C LYS A 76 7.25 -2.01 10.01
N PHE A 77 7.57 -1.29 8.93
CA PHE A 77 7.70 0.16 8.95
C PHE A 77 6.36 0.84 8.71
N TYR A 78 5.92 1.71 9.61
CA TYR A 78 4.64 2.43 9.52
C TYR A 78 4.84 3.92 9.79
N PRO A 79 5.22 4.71 8.77
CA PRO A 79 5.43 6.14 8.95
C PRO A 79 4.08 6.85 9.17
N PRO A 80 4.01 7.90 10.02
CA PRO A 80 2.77 8.63 10.27
C PRO A 80 2.29 9.43 9.06
N SER A 81 3.20 9.81 8.15
CA SER A 81 2.89 10.53 6.91
C SER A 81 3.96 10.27 5.84
N GLY A 82 3.69 10.66 4.59
CA GLY A 82 4.60 10.50 3.46
C GLY A 82 4.15 9.48 2.42
N HIS A 83 5.09 9.06 1.56
CA HIS A 83 4.83 8.20 0.41
C HIS A 83 5.93 7.16 0.22
N PHE A 84 5.53 5.97 -0.24
CA PHE A 84 6.45 4.94 -0.71
C PHE A 84 6.71 5.17 -2.20
N VAL A 85 7.99 5.24 -2.57
CA VAL A 85 8.43 5.53 -3.92
C VAL A 85 9.07 4.30 -4.56
N CYS A 86 8.98 4.20 -5.89
CA CYS A 86 9.69 3.19 -6.66
C CYS A 86 11.21 3.42 -6.54
N LYS A 87 11.97 2.44 -6.03
CA LYS A 87 13.43 2.55 -5.93
C LYS A 87 14.12 2.74 -7.29
N GLY A 88 13.52 2.24 -8.38
CA GLY A 88 14.06 2.38 -9.73
C GLY A 88 13.83 3.74 -10.38
N CYS A 89 12.64 4.33 -10.25
CA CYS A 89 12.30 5.58 -10.95
C CYS A 89 11.92 6.75 -10.05
N ALA A 90 11.98 6.56 -8.73
CA ALA A 90 11.61 7.52 -7.69
C ALA A 90 10.16 8.03 -7.76
N SER A 91 9.30 7.39 -8.55
CA SER A 91 7.89 7.80 -8.66
C SER A 91 7.09 7.32 -7.44
N PRO A 92 6.19 8.15 -6.89
CA PRO A 92 5.35 7.76 -5.75
C PRO A 92 4.34 6.68 -6.15
N LEU A 93 4.27 5.60 -5.35
CA LEU A 93 3.42 4.45 -5.60
C LEU A 93 2.26 4.36 -4.61
N TYR A 94 2.56 4.50 -3.32
CA TYR A 94 1.60 4.34 -2.23
C TYR A 94 1.72 5.47 -1.21
N SER A 95 0.62 5.82 -0.56
CA SER A 95 0.63 6.73 0.59
C SER A 95 0.95 5.98 1.88
N ALA A 96 1.54 6.65 2.87
CA ALA A 96 1.73 6.08 4.20
C ALA A 96 0.40 5.63 4.84
N ALA A 97 -0.67 6.41 4.63
CA ALA A 97 -2.01 6.12 5.12
C ALA A 97 -2.66 4.87 4.50
N ALA A 98 -2.18 4.44 3.33
CA ALA A 98 -2.66 3.24 2.65
C ALA A 98 -2.01 1.96 3.19
N LYS A 99 -0.93 2.07 3.98
CA LYS A 99 -0.22 0.91 4.52
C LYS A 99 -0.97 0.29 5.69
N PHE A 100 -1.07 -1.03 5.71
CA PHE A 100 -1.68 -1.77 6.82
C PHE A 100 -0.90 -3.06 7.13
N ASP A 101 -1.13 -3.61 8.31
CA ASP A 101 -0.56 -4.91 8.68
C ASP A 101 -1.48 -6.04 8.20
N SER A 102 -0.99 -6.84 7.27
CA SER A 102 -1.71 -8.01 6.74
C SER A 102 -1.25 -9.33 7.37
N GLY A 103 -0.13 -9.33 8.10
CA GLY A 103 0.53 -10.55 8.57
C GLY A 103 1.06 -11.47 7.45
N CYS A 104 1.07 -11.04 6.17
CA CYS A 104 1.45 -11.91 5.05
C CYS A 104 2.96 -12.09 4.88
N GLY A 105 3.77 -11.25 5.52
CA GLY A 105 5.23 -11.27 5.43
C GLY A 105 5.85 -10.27 4.46
N TRP A 106 5.04 -9.47 3.75
CA TRP A 106 5.50 -8.39 2.87
C TRP A 106 4.70 -7.09 3.12
N PRO A 107 5.21 -5.92 2.68
CA PRO A 107 4.46 -4.67 2.77
C PRO A 107 3.10 -4.75 2.06
N ALA A 108 2.02 -4.40 2.74
CA ALA A 108 0.66 -4.42 2.21
C ALA A 108 0.04 -3.02 2.19
N PHE A 109 -0.68 -2.72 1.10
CA PHE A 109 -1.32 -1.43 0.86
C PHE A 109 -2.72 -1.61 0.29
N ASP A 110 -3.67 -0.79 0.73
CA ASP A 110 -5.07 -0.87 0.26
C ASP A 110 -5.28 -0.17 -1.09
N LYS A 111 -4.55 0.93 -1.33
CA LYS A 111 -4.70 1.82 -2.48
C LYS A 111 -3.37 2.34 -2.98
N CYS A 112 -3.19 2.33 -4.29
CA CYS A 112 -2.09 3.00 -4.98
C CYS A 112 -2.52 4.35 -5.55
N TYR A 113 -1.53 5.16 -5.92
CA TYR A 113 -1.73 6.34 -6.74
C TYR A 113 -2.24 5.99 -8.14
N SER A 114 -3.15 6.82 -8.67
CA SER A 114 -3.74 6.56 -9.99
C SER A 114 -2.66 6.58 -11.08
N GLY A 115 -2.60 5.52 -11.89
CA GLY A 115 -1.60 5.33 -12.94
C GLY A 115 -0.19 4.98 -12.46
N ALA A 116 0.05 4.89 -11.14
CA ALA A 116 1.38 4.59 -10.61
C ALA A 116 1.75 3.11 -10.68
N VAL A 117 0.76 2.21 -10.62
CA VAL A 117 0.95 0.76 -10.66
C VAL A 117 0.22 0.17 -11.85
N ARG A 118 0.90 -0.71 -12.58
CA ARG A 118 0.31 -1.50 -13.67
C ARG A 118 0.14 -2.94 -13.21
N VAL A 119 -1.08 -3.42 -13.23
CA VAL A 119 -1.39 -4.84 -12.98
C VAL A 119 -1.06 -5.64 -14.23
N LYS A 120 -0.33 -6.74 -14.05
CA LYS A 120 -0.08 -7.73 -15.08
C LYS A 120 -0.41 -9.10 -14.52
N VAL A 121 -1.26 -9.84 -15.24
CA VAL A 121 -1.60 -11.21 -14.86
C VAL A 121 -0.36 -12.08 -14.94
N ASP A 122 -0.08 -12.78 -13.84
CA ASP A 122 0.98 -13.77 -13.71
C ASP A 122 0.37 -15.17 -13.59
N VAL A 123 0.88 -16.09 -14.40
CA VAL A 123 0.46 -17.50 -14.48
C VAL A 123 1.58 -18.46 -14.08
N SER A 124 2.69 -17.93 -13.54
CA SER A 124 3.81 -18.74 -13.05
C SER A 124 3.38 -19.64 -11.89
N HIS A 125 4.13 -20.73 -11.69
CA HIS A 125 3.87 -21.72 -10.64
C HIS A 125 2.47 -22.37 -10.69
N GLY A 126 1.80 -22.36 -11.85
CA GLY A 126 0.49 -22.98 -12.05
C GLY A 126 -0.66 -22.22 -11.38
N MET A 127 -0.45 -20.98 -10.95
CA MET A 127 -1.45 -20.15 -10.26
C MET A 127 -1.68 -18.85 -11.03
N ARG A 128 -2.91 -18.34 -11.02
CA ARG A 128 -3.27 -17.07 -11.66
C ARG A 128 -3.33 -15.95 -10.62
N ARG A 129 -2.44 -14.95 -10.74
CA ARG A 129 -2.25 -13.83 -9.80
C ARG A 129 -2.33 -12.48 -10.53
N GLY A 130 -2.81 -11.42 -9.88
CA GLY A 130 -2.96 -10.07 -10.44
C GLY A 130 -2.98 -9.00 -9.37
#